data_AF-A0A6G8PZT4-F1
#
_entry.id   AF-A0A6G8PZT4-F1
#
_cell.length_a   1.000
_cell.length_b   1.000
_cell.length_c   1.000
_cell.angle_alpha   90.00
_cell.angle_beta   90.00
_cell.angle_gamma   90.00
#
_symmetry.space_group_name_H-M   'P 1'
#
loop_
_entity.id
_entity.type
_entity.pdbx_description
1 polymer ?
#
loop_
_entity_poly.entity_id
_entity_poly.type
_entity_poly.pdbx_seq_one_letter_code
_entity_poly.pdbx_strand_id
1 'polypeptide(L)'
;MLVLILLTVLVSLGFGGIGAMLALRTGSVEAVESAFPLFFVSIFMSSINLPRDLIEADWFRYVATANPISYLVEGLRSLVITGWDAQALTVGFGCALAIVVLSLAGASSFLRTRVAR
;
A
#
# COMPACT_ATOMS: atom_id res chain seq x y z
N MET A 1 -4.57 -18.34 -8.79
CA MET A 1 -5.58 -17.81 -7.84
C MET A 1 -5.05 -17.64 -6.42
N LEU A 2 -4.36 -18.64 -5.83
CA LEU A 2 -3.80 -18.51 -4.47
C LEU A 2 -2.81 -17.34 -4.30
N VAL A 3 -1.92 -17.12 -5.26
CA VAL A 3 -0.93 -16.03 -5.21
C VAL A 3 -1.59 -14.65 -5.24
N LEU A 4 -2.67 -14.51 -6.02
CA LEU A 4 -3.46 -13.28 -6.05
C LEU A 4 -4.07 -13.03 -4.68
N ILE A 5 -4.71 -14.04 -4.09
CA ILE A 5 -5.31 -13.95 -2.75
C ILE A 5 -4.25 -13.56 -1.72
N LEU A 6 -3.08 -14.21 -1.75
CA LEU A 6 -1.99 -13.91 -0.84
C LEU A 6 -1.52 -12.46 -0.95
N LEU A 7 -1.30 -11.97 -2.18
CA LEU A 7 -0.89 -10.59 -2.41
C LEU A 7 -1.97 -9.62 -1.90
N THR A 8 -3.24 -9.85 -2.23
CA THR A 8 -4.36 -9.01 -1.76
C THR A 8 -4.46 -9.01 -0.24
N VAL A 9 -4.29 -10.16 0.43
CA VAL A 9 -4.29 -10.24 1.90
C VAL A 9 -3.15 -9.40 2.49
N LEU A 10 -1.95 -9.47 1.92
CA LEU A 10 -0.82 -8.64 2.37
C LEU A 10 -1.09 -7.15 2.16
N VAL A 11 -1.68 -6.77 1.03
CA VAL A 11 -2.10 -5.39 0.78
C VAL A 11 -3.11 -4.93 1.83
N SER A 12 -4.20 -5.69 2.04
CA SER A 12 -5.23 -5.37 3.04
C SER A 12 -4.65 -5.29 4.45
N LEU A 13 -3.74 -6.20 4.81
CA LEU A 13 -3.05 -6.18 6.10
C LEU A 13 -2.15 -4.96 6.25
N GLY A 14 -1.43 -4.58 5.19
CA GLY A 14 -0.57 -3.40 5.17
C GLY A 14 -1.34 -2.12 5.44
N PHE A 15 -2.40 -1.88 4.66
CA PHE A 15 -3.25 -0.70 4.82
C PHE A 15 -4.03 -0.70 6.14
N GLY A 16 -4.59 -1.84 6.55
CA GLY A 16 -5.25 -2.00 7.85
C GLY A 16 -4.29 -1.73 9.01
N GLY A 17 -3.04 -2.19 8.91
CA GLY A 17 -1.98 -1.91 9.85
C GLY A 17 -1.64 -0.42 9.94
N ILE A 18 -1.64 0.32 8.83
CA ILE A 18 -1.43 1.77 8.87
C ILE A 18 -2.59 2.45 9.61
N GLY A 19 -3.83 2.02 9.35
CA GLY A 19 -5.01 2.50 10.10
C GLY A 19 -4.87 2.26 11.61
N ALA A 20 -4.46 1.06 12.02
CA ALA A 20 -4.21 0.73 13.41
C ALA A 20 -3.07 1.58 14.01
N MET A 21 -1.97 1.78 13.28
CA MET A 21 -0.86 2.64 13.68
C MET A 21 -1.33 4.08 13.92
N LEU A 22 -2.12 4.64 13.00
CA LEU A 22 -2.69 5.97 13.13
C LEU A 22 -3.62 6.06 14.35
N ALA A 23 -4.51 5.09 14.54
CA ALA A 23 -5.43 5.05 15.67
C ALA A 23 -4.69 5.03 17.02
N LEU A 24 -3.63 4.23 17.14
CA LEU A 24 -2.81 4.17 18.36
C LEU A 24 -2.02 5.46 18.60
N ARG A 25 -1.54 6.10 17.52
CA ARG A 25 -0.79 7.36 17.58
C ARG A 25 -1.69 8.52 17.97
N THR A 26 -2.85 8.69 17.34
CA THR A 26 -3.73 9.85 17.53
C THR A 26 -4.68 9.65 18.71
N GLY A 27 -5.21 8.44 18.92
CA GLY A 27 -6.25 8.15 19.89
C GLY A 27 -7.63 8.75 19.54
N SER A 28 -7.84 9.20 18.30
CA SER A 28 -9.10 9.78 17.81
C SER A 28 -9.49 9.13 16.49
N VAL A 29 -10.77 8.76 16.39
CA VAL A 29 -11.35 8.16 15.18
C VAL A 29 -11.44 9.20 14.07
N GLU A 30 -11.78 10.44 14.40
CA GLU A 30 -11.86 11.56 13.46
C GLU A 30 -10.52 11.79 12.74
N ALA A 31 -9.42 11.67 13.48
CA ALA A 31 -8.07 11.80 12.91
C ALA A 31 -7.73 10.64 11.95
N VAL A 32 -8.16 9.41 12.26
CA VAL A 32 -7.93 8.24 11.39
C VAL A 32 -8.74 8.36 10.10
N GLU A 33 -10.02 8.73 10.21
CA GLU A 33 -10.89 8.96 9.05
C GLU A 33 -10.39 10.10 8.17
N SER A 34 -9.81 11.16 8.77
CA SER A 34 -9.20 12.26 8.02
C SER A 34 -7.98 11.87 7.18
N ALA A 35 -7.39 10.69 7.42
CA ALA A 35 -6.32 10.15 6.58
C ALA A 35 -6.84 9.51 5.29
N PHE A 36 -8.13 9.20 5.19
CA PHE A 36 -8.73 8.59 4.00
C PHE A 36 -8.46 9.40 2.71
N PRO A 37 -8.65 10.74 2.66
CA PRO A 37 -8.29 11.54 1.50
C PRO A 37 -6.84 11.36 1.05
N LEU A 38 -5.89 11.20 1.97
CA LEU A 38 -4.48 10.98 1.63
C LEU A 38 -4.28 9.62 0.95
N PHE A 39 -4.90 8.57 1.48
CA PHE A 39 -4.88 7.24 0.85
C PHE A 39 -5.55 7.27 -0.52
N PHE A 40 -6.70 7.92 -0.62
CA PHE A 40 -7.44 8.06 -1.86
C PHE A 40 -6.58 8.72 -2.94
N VAL A 41 -6.00 9.90 -2.65
CA VAL A 41 -5.11 10.59 -3.58
C VAL A 41 -3.91 9.72 -3.92
N SER A 42 -3.30 9.04 -2.95
CA SER A 42 -2.15 8.17 -3.18
C SER A 42 -2.51 6.99 -4.11
N ILE A 43 -3.68 6.39 -3.97
CA ILE A 43 -4.13 5.32 -4.86
C ILE A 43 -4.35 5.85 -6.27
N PHE A 44 -5.05 6.98 -6.42
CA PHE A 44 -5.30 7.57 -7.74
C PHE A 44 -4.04 8.12 -8.42
N MET A 45 -3.05 8.51 -7.62
CA MET A 45 -1.71 8.89 -8.07
C MET A 45 -0.77 7.70 -8.33
N SER A 46 -1.30 6.48 -8.38
CA SER A 46 -0.55 5.27 -8.73
C SER A 46 -0.84 4.85 -10.18
N SER A 47 -0.24 3.75 -10.63
CA SER A 47 -0.57 3.12 -11.91
C SER A 47 -1.95 2.45 -11.96
N ILE A 48 -2.87 2.71 -11.01
CA ILE A 48 -4.21 2.09 -10.96
C ILE A 48 -5.08 2.43 -12.17
N ASN A 49 -5.03 3.68 -12.63
CA ASN A 49 -5.88 4.15 -13.73
C ASN A 49 -5.34 3.75 -15.11
N LEU A 50 -4.02 3.67 -15.24
CA LEU A 50 -3.35 3.39 -16.51
C LEU A 50 -2.02 2.66 -16.26
N PRO A 51 -1.67 1.65 -17.09
CA PRO A 51 -0.31 1.11 -17.11
C PRO A 51 0.74 2.21 -17.20
N ARG A 52 1.82 2.06 -16.43
CA ARG A 52 2.85 3.11 -16.25
C ARG A 52 3.47 3.58 -17.57
N ASP A 53 3.61 2.67 -18.53
CA ASP A 53 4.21 2.95 -19.85
C ASP A 53 3.29 3.77 -20.76
N LEU A 54 2.00 3.87 -20.43
CA LEU A 54 1.01 4.64 -21.18
C LEU A 54 0.78 6.04 -20.57
N ILE A 55 1.44 6.36 -19.47
CA ILE A 55 1.33 7.69 -18.84
C ILE A 55 2.23 8.66 -19.61
N GLU A 56 1.62 9.48 -20.46
CA GLU A 56 2.32 10.47 -21.30
C GLU A 56 2.89 11.65 -20.49
N ALA A 57 2.18 12.07 -19.44
CA ALA A 57 2.61 13.17 -18.60
C ALA A 57 3.78 12.74 -17.70
N ASP A 58 4.99 13.24 -17.97
CA ASP A 58 6.21 12.87 -17.26
C ASP A 58 6.15 13.07 -15.75
N TRP A 59 5.56 14.18 -15.29
CA TRP A 59 5.39 14.44 -13.87
C TRP A 59 4.50 13.38 -13.21
N PHE A 60 3.46 12.93 -13.90
CA PHE A 60 2.51 11.96 -13.37
C PHE A 60 3.14 10.57 -13.35
N ARG A 61 3.88 10.22 -14.41
CA ARG A 61 4.66 8.99 -14.50
C ARG A 61 5.72 8.92 -13.40
N TYR A 62 6.38 10.05 -13.08
CA TYR A 62 7.32 10.13 -11.97
C TYR A 62 6.65 9.87 -10.62
N VAL A 63 5.53 10.54 -10.34
CA VAL A 63 4.75 10.32 -9.11
C VAL A 63 4.30 8.87 -8.99
N ALA A 64 3.73 8.31 -10.05
CA ALA A 64 3.33 6.91 -10.09
C ALA A 64 4.53 5.97 -9.89
N THR A 65 5.72 6.32 -10.38
CA THR A 65 6.94 5.52 -10.20
C THR A 65 7.46 5.53 -8.77
N ALA A 66 7.43 6.69 -8.11
CA ALA A 66 7.84 6.83 -6.72
C ALA A 66 6.84 6.20 -5.74
N ASN A 67 5.60 6.03 -6.16
CA ASN A 67 4.51 5.56 -5.31
C ASN A 67 4.56 4.02 -5.11
N PRO A 68 4.70 3.52 -3.86
CA PRO A 68 4.75 2.09 -3.60
C PRO A 68 3.46 1.36 -3.99
N ILE A 69 2.32 2.06 -4.02
CA ILE A 69 1.01 1.50 -4.39
C ILE A 69 1.01 1.03 -5.84
N SER A 70 1.75 1.69 -6.73
CA SER A 70 1.84 1.30 -8.14
C SER A 70 2.37 -0.13 -8.30
N TYR A 71 3.36 -0.52 -7.50
CA TYR A 71 3.91 -1.87 -7.55
C TYR A 71 2.96 -2.94 -6.99
N LEU A 72 2.14 -2.58 -6.00
CA LEU A 72 1.06 -3.46 -5.51
C LEU A 72 0.04 -3.73 -6.62
N VAL A 73 -0.39 -2.65 -7.28
CA VAL A 73 -1.35 -2.68 -8.37
C VAL A 73 -0.79 -3.44 -9.57
N GLU A 74 0.45 -3.20 -9.95
CA GLU A 74 1.13 -3.90 -11.06
C GLU A 74 1.26 -5.40 -10.78
N GLY A 75 1.63 -5.78 -9.55
CA GLY A 75 1.67 -7.18 -9.12
C GLY A 75 0.30 -7.86 -9.25
N LEU A 76 -0.77 -7.23 -8.75
CA LEU A 76 -2.13 -7.74 -8.88
C LEU A 76 -2.59 -7.82 -10.33
N ARG A 77 -2.34 -6.75 -11.11
CA ARG A 77 -2.69 -6.66 -12.52
C ARG A 77 -2.01 -7.76 -13.33
N SER A 78 -0.74 -8.06 -13.04
CA SER A 78 0.00 -9.08 -13.77
C SER A 78 -0.75 -10.42 -13.75
N LEU A 79 -1.16 -10.89 -12.57
CA LEU A 79 -1.89 -12.14 -12.38
C LEU A 79 -3.26 -12.20 -13.06
N VAL A 80 -3.89 -11.05 -13.31
CA VAL A 80 -5.23 -10.95 -13.89
C VAL A 80 -5.19 -10.78 -15.41
N ILE A 81 -4.24 -9.99 -15.93
CA ILE A 81 -4.20 -9.58 -17.34
C ILE A 81 -3.13 -10.33 -18.14
N THR A 82 -1.87 -10.26 -17.71
CA THR A 82 -0.72 -10.81 -18.46
C THR A 82 -0.38 -12.24 -18.05
N GLY A 83 -0.79 -12.69 -16.87
CA GLY A 83 -0.45 -13.97 -16.28
C GLY A 83 0.71 -13.87 -15.29
N TRP A 84 1.59 -14.87 -15.30
CA TRP A 84 2.67 -14.95 -14.31
C TRP A 84 3.88 -14.11 -14.72
N ASP A 85 3.99 -12.89 -14.18
CA ASP A 85 5.17 -12.03 -14.29
C ASP A 85 5.98 -12.07 -12.99
N ALA A 86 7.10 -12.76 -12.99
CA ALA A 86 7.94 -12.93 -11.80
C ALA A 86 8.52 -11.60 -11.28
N GLN A 87 8.82 -10.65 -12.16
CA GLN A 87 9.40 -9.37 -11.77
C GLN A 87 8.33 -8.50 -11.08
N ALA A 88 7.18 -8.31 -11.73
CA ALA A 88 6.07 -7.54 -11.16
C ALA A 88 5.60 -8.12 -9.83
N LEU A 89 5.54 -9.45 -9.72
CA LEU A 89 5.18 -10.14 -8.48
C LEU A 89 6.22 -9.92 -7.39
N THR A 90 7.50 -10.12 -7.67
CA THR A 90 8.55 -9.98 -6.65
C THR A 90 8.58 -8.56 -6.08
N VAL A 91 8.47 -7.54 -6.93
CA VAL A 91 8.42 -6.15 -6.49
C VAL A 91 7.11 -5.85 -5.74
N GLY A 92 5.97 -6.33 -6.24
CA GLY A 92 4.67 -6.17 -5.57
C GLY A 92 4.64 -6.80 -4.17
N PHE A 93 5.14 -8.03 -4.02
CA PHE A 93 5.27 -8.70 -2.72
C PHE A 93 6.27 -7.98 -1.81
N GLY A 94 7.41 -7.51 -2.35
CA GLY A 94 8.39 -6.74 -1.61
C GLY A 94 7.81 -5.45 -1.02
N CYS A 95 7.08 -4.68 -1.84
CA CYS A 95 6.39 -3.48 -1.38
C CYS A 95 5.29 -3.79 -0.35
N ALA A 96 4.49 -4.83 -0.58
CA ALA A 96 3.43 -5.23 0.35
C ALA A 96 4.00 -5.60 1.73
N LEU A 97 5.04 -6.44 1.75
CA LEU A 97 5.72 -6.85 2.99
C LEU A 97 6.37 -5.66 3.70
N ALA A 98 7.02 -4.76 2.97
CA ALA A 98 7.59 -3.55 3.55
C ALA A 98 6.53 -2.70 4.25
N ILE A 99 5.37 -2.48 3.61
CA ILE A 99 4.26 -1.73 4.19
C ILE A 99 3.73 -2.42 5.45
N VAL A 100 3.52 -3.74 5.41
CA VAL A 100 3.06 -4.54 6.57
C VAL A 100 4.04 -4.42 7.74
N VAL A 101 5.34 -4.61 7.50
CA VAL A 101 6.36 -4.55 8.55
C VAL A 101 6.42 -3.15 9.16
N LEU A 102 6.46 -2.10 8.34
CA LEU A 102 6.52 -0.72 8.81
C LEU A 102 5.28 -0.34 9.61
N SER A 103 4.09 -0.73 9.15
CA SER A 103 2.84 -0.39 9.83
C SER A 103 2.67 -1.12 11.15
N LEU A 104 2.97 -2.42 11.20
CA LEU A 104 2.91 -3.20 12.44
C LEU A 104 4.00 -2.81 13.44
N ALA A 105 5.21 -2.52 12.98
CA ALA A 105 6.29 -2.03 13.84
C ALA A 105 5.91 -0.67 14.46
N GLY A 106 5.37 0.24 13.64
CA GLY A 106 4.87 1.53 14.10
C GLY A 106 3.73 1.39 15.11
N ALA A 107 2.71 0.59 14.80
CA ALA A 107 1.60 0.30 15.71
C ALA A 107 2.10 -0.29 17.05
N SER A 108 3.00 -1.27 16.99
CA SER A 108 3.59 -1.90 18.18
C SER A 108 4.37 -0.91 19.03
N SER A 109 5.13 -0.01 18.40
CA SER A 109 5.88 1.04 19.11
C SER A 109 4.94 2.00 19.86
N PHE A 110 3.89 2.49 19.18
CA PHE A 110 2.94 3.41 19.81
C PHE A 110 2.13 2.74 20.92
N LEU A 111 1.77 1.46 20.74
CA LEU A 111 1.10 0.67 21.79
C LEU A 111 1.97 0.59 23.05
N ARG A 112 3.27 0.25 22.92
CA ARG A 112 4.18 0.19 24.07
C ARG A 112 4.28 1.52 24.80
N THR A 113 4.36 2.64 24.07
CA THR A 113 4.42 3.97 24.69
C THR A 113 3.13 4.36 25.41
N ARG A 114 1.98 3.82 25.01
CA ARG A 114 0.67 4.03 25.67
C ARG A 114 0.53 3.22 26.95
N VAL A 115 0.98 1.96 26.94
CA VAL A 115 0.87 1.05 28.11
C VAL A 115 1.89 1.39 29.20
N ALA A 116 3.03 1.98 28.83
CA ALA A 116 4.05 2.41 29.79
C ALA A 116 3.72 3.74 30.52
N ARG A 117 2.64 4.42 30.14
CA ARG A 117 2.11 5.61 30.82
C ARG A 117 0.92 5.23 31.68
#